data_AF-A0A1X0U255-F1
#
_entry.id   AF-A0A1X0U255-F1
#
_cell.length_a   1.000
_cell.length_b   1.000
_cell.length_c   1.000
_cell.angle_alpha   90.00
_cell.angle_beta   90.00
_cell.angle_gamma   90.00
#
_symmetry.space_group_name_H-M   'P 1'
#
loop_
_entity.id
_entity.type
_entity.pdbx_description
1 polymer ?
#
loop_
_entity_poly.entity_id
_entity_poly.type
_entity_poly.pdbx_seq_one_letter_code
_entity_poly.pdbx_strand_id
1 'polypeptide(L)'
;MKIKILFFAVMATLFSGCTFNGFMGEPTSTSNRNVVIQKVDKDDLREVMKKEKMIYDSAPRETTFRATGEGIAPLNSLSYAQSVTLAKRAAMADAYSQLAGKLYGVKINAEDTVRDAMLNDSSITSKVQGLVKNARIVNENFKDGLYKVNMELKIDEDKWREVFSY
;
A
#
# COMPACT_ATOMS: atom_id res chain seq x y z
N MET A 1 31.03 46.72 -9.05
CA MET A 1 31.45 45.51 -8.31
C MET A 1 31.25 44.31 -9.25
N LYS A 2 32.30 43.50 -9.45
CA LYS A 2 32.46 42.47 -10.49
C LYS A 2 31.80 41.15 -10.07
N ILE A 3 31.30 40.35 -11.03
CA ILE A 3 31.21 38.85 -11.08
C ILE A 3 30.69 38.51 -12.50
N LYS A 4 31.52 38.29 -13.53
CA LYS A 4 32.29 37.10 -13.98
C LYS A 4 31.46 35.82 -14.25
N ILE A 5 31.17 35.66 -15.55
CA ILE A 5 30.69 34.51 -16.30
C ILE A 5 31.70 33.36 -16.23
N LEU A 6 31.23 32.13 -15.98
CA LEU A 6 32.04 30.92 -16.07
C LEU A 6 31.49 30.02 -17.19
N PHE A 7 32.23 30.03 -18.30
CA PHE A 7 32.17 29.10 -19.42
C PHE A 7 32.58 27.70 -18.95
N PHE A 8 31.87 26.66 -19.42
CA PHE A 8 32.44 25.32 -19.54
C PHE A 8 32.11 24.78 -20.93
N ALA A 9 32.99 25.09 -21.87
CA ALA A 9 33.07 24.45 -23.17
C ALA A 9 33.86 23.15 -23.01
N VAL A 10 33.26 22.02 -23.37
CA VAL A 10 34.00 20.78 -23.64
C VAL A 10 33.71 20.40 -25.08
N MET A 11 34.57 20.94 -25.95
CA MET A 11 34.81 20.41 -27.28
C MET A 11 36.23 19.86 -27.27
N ALA A 12 36.36 18.56 -27.46
CA ALA A 12 37.61 17.89 -27.78
C ALA A 12 37.34 16.90 -28.92
N THR A 13 37.16 17.46 -30.11
CA THR A 13 37.36 16.77 -31.38
C THR A 13 38.85 16.51 -31.58
N LEU A 14 39.23 15.25 -31.56
CA LEU A 14 40.41 14.73 -32.23
C LEU A 14 39.95 13.48 -32.97
N PHE A 15 39.86 13.54 -34.30
CA PHE A 15 40.74 12.79 -35.18
C PHE A 15 40.39 13.08 -36.65
N SER A 16 41.44 13.45 -37.38
CA SER A 16 41.54 13.73 -38.80
C SER A 16 40.83 12.75 -39.73
N GLY A 17 40.12 13.32 -40.71
CA GLY A 17 40.36 13.09 -42.14
C GLY A 17 40.02 11.72 -42.74
N CYS A 18 39.00 11.69 -43.61
CA CYS A 18 39.16 11.37 -45.04
C CYS A 18 37.80 11.52 -45.80
N THR A 19 37.79 12.53 -46.67
CA THR A 19 37.32 12.57 -48.06
C THR A 19 36.10 11.75 -48.50
N PHE A 20 35.09 12.53 -48.91
CA PHE A 20 34.06 12.25 -49.92
C PHE A 20 34.55 11.40 -51.10
N ASN A 21 33.94 10.24 -51.31
CA ASN A 21 33.67 9.73 -52.66
C ASN A 21 32.51 8.74 -52.62
N GLY A 22 31.45 9.07 -53.35
CA GLY A 22 30.38 8.14 -53.66
C GLY A 22 30.94 6.93 -54.38
N PHE A 23 30.56 5.75 -53.91
CA PHE A 23 30.83 4.48 -54.58
C PHE A 23 29.51 3.99 -55.17
N MET A 24 29.31 4.33 -56.45
CA MET A 24 28.36 3.68 -57.36
C MET A 24 28.78 2.22 -57.63
N GLY A 25 27.82 1.40 -58.06
CA GLY A 25 27.91 -0.06 -58.30
C GLY A 25 29.09 -0.55 -59.13
N GLU A 26 29.35 -1.86 -59.28
CA GLU A 26 28.44 -2.99 -59.36
C GLU A 26 29.23 -4.32 -59.11
N PRO A 27 28.76 -5.53 -59.47
CA PRO A 27 28.52 -6.62 -58.55
C PRO A 27 29.62 -7.71 -58.50
N THR A 28 29.40 -8.67 -57.59
CA THR A 28 29.75 -10.10 -57.64
C THR A 28 30.81 -10.65 -56.67
N SER A 29 30.39 -11.80 -56.13
CA SER A 29 31.16 -12.91 -55.55
C SER A 29 31.51 -12.86 -54.05
N THR A 30 30.54 -13.38 -53.29
CA THR A 30 30.73 -14.45 -52.30
C THR A 30 31.76 -14.24 -51.18
N SER A 31 31.26 -13.87 -50.00
CA SER A 31 31.73 -14.50 -48.77
C SER A 31 30.59 -14.64 -47.76
N ASN A 32 30.47 -15.86 -47.29
CA ASN A 32 29.43 -16.44 -46.46
C ASN A 32 29.29 -15.71 -45.12
N ARG A 33 28.28 -14.85 -44.99
CA ARG A 33 27.71 -14.51 -43.69
C ARG A 33 26.34 -15.12 -43.63
N ASN A 34 26.28 -16.30 -43.04
CA ASN A 34 25.04 -16.89 -42.60
C ASN A 34 24.44 -15.96 -41.53
N VAL A 35 23.69 -14.96 -41.97
CA VAL A 35 22.80 -14.20 -41.10
C VAL A 35 21.70 -15.17 -40.74
N VAL A 36 21.90 -15.88 -39.63
CA VAL A 36 20.85 -16.66 -39.00
C VAL A 36 19.84 -15.64 -38.50
N ILE A 37 18.87 -15.31 -39.34
CA ILE A 37 17.64 -14.70 -38.87
C ILE A 37 17.02 -15.75 -37.98
N GLN A 38 17.22 -15.61 -36.67
CA GLN A 38 16.49 -16.41 -35.70
C GLN A 38 15.02 -16.07 -35.93
N LYS A 39 14.33 -16.97 -36.64
CA LYS A 39 12.88 -16.92 -36.79
C LYS A 39 12.35 -17.20 -35.40
N VAL A 40 12.15 -16.14 -34.63
CA VAL A 40 11.49 -16.24 -33.33
C VAL A 40 10.04 -16.55 -33.67
N ASP A 41 9.60 -17.76 -33.34
CA ASP A 41 8.20 -18.11 -33.55
C ASP A 41 7.33 -17.17 -32.70
N LYS A 42 6.19 -16.77 -33.24
CA LYS A 42 5.27 -15.87 -32.54
C LYS A 42 4.79 -16.50 -31.21
N ASP A 43 4.83 -17.82 -31.12
CA ASP A 43 4.52 -18.59 -29.90
C ASP A 43 5.62 -18.49 -28.85
N ASP A 44 6.90 -18.50 -29.23
CA ASP A 44 8.03 -18.26 -28.31
C ASP A 44 7.96 -16.83 -27.76
N LEU A 45 7.69 -15.85 -28.62
CA LEU A 45 7.43 -14.47 -28.20
C LEU A 45 6.25 -14.38 -27.23
N ARG A 46 5.22 -15.23 -27.40
CA ARG A 46 4.07 -15.32 -26.51
C ARG A 46 4.41 -15.99 -25.18
N GLU A 47 5.38 -16.91 -25.15
CA GLU A 47 5.91 -17.51 -23.94
C GLU A 47 6.81 -16.57 -23.16
N VAL A 48 7.76 -15.86 -23.79
CA VAL A 48 8.51 -14.80 -23.09
C VAL A 48 7.59 -13.65 -22.68
N MET A 49 6.58 -13.28 -23.47
CA MET A 49 5.55 -12.34 -23.02
C MET A 49 4.68 -12.93 -21.91
N LYS A 50 4.43 -14.24 -21.82
CA LYS A 50 3.76 -14.84 -20.64
C LYS A 50 4.66 -14.86 -19.41
N LYS A 51 5.97 -15.03 -19.62
CA LYS A 51 6.99 -15.10 -18.57
C LYS A 51 7.37 -13.70 -18.04
N GLU A 52 7.35 -12.68 -18.91
CA GLU A 52 7.70 -11.28 -18.60
C GLU A 52 6.48 -10.35 -18.45
N LYS A 53 5.34 -10.66 -19.09
CA LYS A 53 4.08 -9.89 -18.98
C LYS A 53 3.03 -10.71 -18.22
N MET A 54 3.11 -10.58 -16.90
CA MET A 54 1.97 -10.30 -16.02
C MET A 54 0.69 -11.11 -16.32
N ILE A 55 0.68 -12.38 -15.94
CA ILE A 55 -0.57 -13.05 -15.55
C ILE A 55 -0.33 -13.66 -14.17
N TYR A 56 -0.32 -12.80 -13.15
CA TYR A 56 -0.85 -13.19 -11.85
C TYR A 56 -2.38 -13.19 -12.01
N ASP A 57 -2.89 -14.23 -12.66
CA ASP A 57 -4.29 -14.63 -12.53
C ASP A 57 -4.42 -15.41 -11.22
N SER A 58 -4.24 -14.70 -10.12
CA SER A 58 -4.96 -15.04 -8.92
C SER A 58 -5.90 -13.88 -8.71
N ALA A 59 -7.21 -14.12 -8.77
CA ALA A 59 -8.21 -13.16 -8.32
C ALA A 59 -7.69 -12.45 -7.05
N PRO A 60 -7.81 -11.12 -6.94
CA PRO A 60 -7.26 -10.39 -5.80
C PRO A 60 -7.75 -11.09 -4.55
N ARG A 61 -6.81 -11.54 -3.71
CA ARG A 61 -7.14 -12.23 -2.48
C ARG A 61 -7.70 -11.17 -1.53
N GLU A 62 -9.01 -11.01 -1.57
CA GLU A 62 -9.69 -10.07 -0.69
C GLU A 62 -9.70 -10.65 0.73
N THR A 63 -9.01 -9.99 1.65
CA THR A 63 -9.11 -10.27 3.07
C THR A 63 -10.13 -9.35 3.69
N THR A 64 -10.93 -9.91 4.61
CA THR A 64 -12.02 -9.19 5.25
C THR A 64 -11.76 -9.13 6.75
N PHE A 65 -11.60 -7.93 7.28
CA PHE A 65 -11.45 -7.67 8.71
C PHE A 65 -12.80 -7.27 9.30
N ARG A 66 -13.18 -7.90 10.41
CA ARG A 66 -14.42 -7.58 11.14
C ARG A 66 -14.10 -7.08 12.54
N ALA A 67 -14.85 -6.11 13.02
CA ALA A 67 -14.82 -5.68 14.42
C ALA A 67 -16.21 -5.30 14.91
N THR A 68 -16.39 -5.37 16.23
CA THR A 68 -17.66 -5.09 16.89
C THR A 68 -17.42 -4.03 17.93
N GLY A 69 -17.95 -2.82 17.70
CA GLY A 69 -17.86 -1.73 18.65
C GLY A 69 -19.11 -1.63 19.51
N GLU A 70 -18.92 -1.19 20.75
CA GLU A 70 -19.98 -1.00 21.73
C GLU A 70 -19.99 0.44 22.26
N GLY A 71 -21.19 0.98 22.47
CA GLY A 71 -21.36 2.34 22.95
C GLY A 71 -22.56 2.44 23.88
N ILE A 72 -22.35 3.04 25.04
CA ILE A 72 -23.39 3.18 26.06
C ILE A 72 -24.03 4.55 25.94
N ALA A 73 -25.37 4.57 25.97
CA ALA A 73 -26.15 5.78 26.00
C ALA A 73 -25.96 6.49 27.36
N PRO A 74 -25.62 7.79 27.36
CA PRO A 74 -25.41 8.52 28.60
C PRO A 74 -26.74 8.76 29.30
N LEU A 75 -26.72 8.71 30.63
CA LEU A 75 -27.91 8.92 31.46
C LEU A 75 -28.38 10.39 31.45
N ASN A 76 -27.49 11.34 31.12
CA ASN A 76 -27.74 12.78 31.17
C ASN A 76 -28.11 13.40 29.80
N SER A 77 -28.77 12.64 28.91
CA SER A 77 -29.23 13.17 27.62
C SER A 77 -30.51 14.02 27.76
N LEU A 78 -30.61 15.09 26.99
CA LEU A 78 -31.81 15.94 26.92
C LEU A 78 -32.96 15.26 26.18
N SER A 79 -32.67 14.33 25.26
CA SER A 79 -33.68 13.62 24.47
C SER A 79 -33.22 12.19 24.17
N TYR A 80 -34.18 11.28 24.03
CA TYR A 80 -33.92 9.89 23.60
C TYR A 80 -33.16 9.83 22.27
N ALA A 81 -33.51 10.68 21.30
CA ALA A 81 -32.79 10.72 20.03
C ALA A 81 -31.31 11.14 20.21
N GLN A 82 -31.04 12.02 21.18
CA GLN A 82 -29.69 12.46 21.50
C GLN A 82 -28.87 11.33 22.14
N SER A 83 -29.46 10.59 23.09
CA SER A 83 -28.76 9.49 23.77
C SER A 83 -28.40 8.36 22.80
N VAL A 84 -29.32 7.97 21.92
CA VAL A 84 -29.09 6.97 20.87
C VAL A 84 -28.00 7.43 19.91
N THR A 85 -28.01 8.70 19.51
CA THR A 85 -26.97 9.26 18.61
C THR A 85 -25.59 9.23 19.28
N LEU A 86 -25.51 9.56 20.56
CA LEU A 86 -24.24 9.52 21.30
C LEU A 86 -23.74 8.08 21.43
N ALA A 87 -24.61 7.15 21.81
CA ALA A 87 -24.29 5.73 21.91
C ALA A 87 -23.78 5.17 20.56
N LYS A 88 -24.45 5.50 19.45
CA LYS A 88 -24.05 5.13 18.09
C LYS A 88 -22.65 5.65 17.75
N ARG A 89 -22.35 6.92 18.08
CA ARG A 89 -21.03 7.51 17.84
C ARG A 89 -19.93 6.85 18.66
N ALA A 90 -20.20 6.55 19.93
CA ALA A 90 -19.27 5.84 20.80
C ALA A 90 -18.99 4.44 20.24
N ALA A 91 -20.03 3.69 19.86
CA ALA A 91 -19.91 2.36 19.27
C ALA A 91 -19.14 2.38 17.95
N MET A 92 -19.37 3.38 17.10
CA MET A 92 -18.59 3.54 15.87
C MET A 92 -17.11 3.80 16.15
N ALA A 93 -16.80 4.72 17.07
CA ALA A 93 -15.43 5.04 17.43
C ALA A 93 -14.68 3.82 18.00
N ASP A 94 -15.36 3.03 18.85
CA ASP A 94 -14.83 1.78 19.39
C ASP A 94 -14.59 0.74 18.28
N ALA A 95 -15.54 0.54 17.37
CA ALA A 95 -15.38 -0.37 16.23
C ALA A 95 -14.18 0.03 15.34
N TYR A 96 -14.02 1.33 15.07
CA TYR A 96 -12.87 1.84 14.32
C TYR A 96 -11.56 1.62 15.06
N SER A 97 -11.52 1.82 16.38
CA SER A 97 -10.34 1.57 17.20
C SER A 97 -9.93 0.10 17.16
N GLN A 98 -10.91 -0.82 17.28
CA GLN A 98 -10.67 -2.26 17.18
C GLN A 98 -10.21 -2.68 15.78
N LEU A 99 -10.81 -2.13 14.71
CA LEU A 99 -10.33 -2.37 13.34
C LEU A 99 -8.90 -1.86 13.17
N ALA A 100 -8.61 -0.65 13.63
CA ALA A 100 -7.29 -0.06 13.54
C ALA A 100 -6.25 -0.90 14.28
N GLY A 101 -6.57 -1.40 15.48
CA GLY A 101 -5.69 -2.30 16.23
C GLY A 101 -5.41 -3.61 15.49
N LYS A 102 -6.41 -4.16 14.78
CA LYS A 102 -6.22 -5.37 13.94
C LYS A 102 -5.38 -5.11 12.69
N LEU A 103 -5.42 -3.90 12.14
CA LEU A 103 -4.74 -3.54 10.89
C LEU A 103 -3.32 -3.04 11.10
N TYR A 104 -3.13 -2.13 12.05
CA TYR A 104 -1.89 -1.39 12.29
C TYR A 104 -1.10 -1.90 13.50
N GLY A 105 -1.70 -2.80 14.30
CA GLY A 105 -1.18 -3.16 15.60
C GLY A 105 -1.42 -2.10 16.66
N VAL A 106 -0.97 -2.38 17.89
CA VAL A 106 -1.14 -1.51 19.05
C VAL A 106 0.21 -1.23 19.66
N LYS A 107 0.56 0.05 19.83
CA LYS A 107 1.78 0.42 20.55
C LYS A 107 1.48 0.44 22.05
N ILE A 108 2.21 -0.39 22.80
CA ILE A 108 2.14 -0.45 24.26
C ILE A 108 3.32 0.34 24.81
N ASN A 109 3.04 1.37 25.61
CA ASN A 109 4.05 2.07 26.38
C ASN A 109 3.85 1.67 27.85
N ALA A 110 4.80 0.88 28.37
CA ALA A 110 4.90 0.56 29.79
C ALA A 110 6.26 1.10 30.26
N GLU A 111 6.24 2.02 31.22
CA GLU A 111 7.46 2.54 31.84
C GLU A 111 7.96 1.59 32.94
N ASP A 112 7.05 0.82 33.53
CA ASP A 112 7.33 -0.20 34.56
C ASP A 112 7.57 -1.58 33.96
N THR A 113 8.42 -2.39 34.62
CA THR A 113 8.62 -3.79 34.22
C THR A 113 7.38 -4.63 34.55
N VAL A 114 7.16 -5.75 33.85
CA VAL A 114 6.03 -6.67 34.12
C VAL A 114 6.00 -7.12 35.60
N ARG A 115 7.18 -7.22 36.22
CA ARG A 115 7.31 -7.58 37.63
C ARG A 115 6.78 -6.47 38.55
N ASP A 116 7.10 -5.22 38.24
CA ASP A 116 6.68 -4.07 39.03
C ASP A 116 5.18 -3.79 38.84
N ALA A 117 4.65 -4.06 37.65
CA ALA A 117 3.22 -3.96 37.35
C ALA A 117 2.34 -4.95 38.13
N MET A 118 2.90 -6.09 38.57
CA MET A 118 2.18 -7.06 39.40
C MET A 118 2.14 -6.68 40.88
N LEU A 119 3.12 -5.90 41.34
CA LEU A 119 3.30 -5.59 42.76
C LEU A 119 2.86 -4.16 43.11
N ASN A 120 2.98 -3.24 42.15
CA ASN A 120 2.59 -1.83 42.29
C ASN A 120 1.39 -1.52 41.39
N ASP A 121 0.63 -0.49 41.78
CA ASP A 121 -0.46 0.07 40.98
C ASP A 121 0.12 0.81 39.76
N SER A 122 0.57 0.05 38.76
CA SER A 122 1.12 0.57 37.50
C SER A 122 0.02 0.69 36.44
N SER A 123 0.14 1.69 35.58
CA SER A 123 -0.78 1.88 34.45
C SER A 123 -0.09 1.57 33.13
N ILE A 124 -0.54 0.52 32.44
CA ILE A 124 -0.09 0.19 31.09
C ILE A 124 -1.01 0.89 30.09
N THR A 125 -0.45 1.80 29.30
CA THR A 125 -1.23 2.52 28.27
C THR A 125 -0.98 1.93 26.90
N SER A 126 -2.07 1.63 26.18
CA SER A 126 -2.04 1.17 24.79
C SER A 126 -2.66 2.24 23.90
N LYS A 127 -2.02 2.53 22.76
CA LYS A 127 -2.50 3.53 21.80
C LYS A 127 -2.54 2.94 20.39
N VAL A 128 -3.65 3.17 19.70
CA VAL A 128 -3.83 2.81 18.30
C VAL A 128 -3.64 4.07 17.46
N GLN A 129 -2.70 4.04 16.51
CA GLN A 129 -2.44 5.14 15.58
C GLN A 129 -2.54 4.61 14.15
N GLY A 130 -3.54 5.06 13.40
CA GLY A 130 -3.76 4.59 12.05
C GLY A 130 -4.99 5.24 11.41
N LEU A 131 -5.04 5.22 10.07
CA LEU A 131 -6.14 5.77 9.29
C LEU A 131 -6.94 4.65 8.64
N VAL A 132 -8.04 4.24 9.27
CA VAL A 132 -8.94 3.24 8.71
C VAL A 132 -9.83 3.89 7.65
N LYS A 133 -9.65 3.51 6.39
CA LYS A 133 -10.52 3.91 5.27
C LYS A 133 -11.40 2.75 4.82
N ASN A 134 -12.53 3.06 4.23
CA ASN A 134 -13.42 2.10 3.56
C ASN A 134 -14.02 1.00 4.47
N ALA A 135 -14.12 1.25 5.79
CA ALA A 135 -14.90 0.37 6.65
C ALA A 135 -16.41 0.58 6.41
N ARG A 136 -17.17 -0.51 6.39
CA ARG A 136 -18.62 -0.50 6.19
C ARG A 136 -19.32 -1.11 7.39
N ILE A 137 -20.45 -0.54 7.77
CA ILE A 137 -21.32 -1.10 8.82
C ILE A 137 -22.15 -2.22 8.20
N VAL A 138 -22.03 -3.42 8.76
CA VAL A 138 -22.76 -4.62 8.34
C VAL A 138 -24.05 -4.77 9.12
N ASN A 139 -24.01 -4.47 10.42
CA ASN A 139 -25.13 -4.61 11.32
C ASN A 139 -25.04 -3.58 12.44
N GLU A 140 -26.17 -3.01 12.83
CA GLU A 140 -26.32 -2.17 14.00
C GLU A 140 -27.53 -2.60 14.83
N ASN A 141 -27.38 -2.58 16.15
CA ASN A 141 -28.46 -2.90 17.08
C ASN A 141 -28.40 -1.96 18.28
N PHE A 142 -29.56 -1.48 18.72
CA PHE A 142 -29.70 -0.73 19.96
C PHE A 142 -30.67 -1.45 20.88
N LYS A 143 -30.20 -1.82 22.07
CA LYS A 143 -31.00 -2.51 23.09
C LYS A 143 -30.58 -2.06 24.48
N ASP A 144 -31.56 -1.72 25.32
CA ASP A 144 -31.37 -1.42 26.74
C ASP A 144 -30.28 -0.37 27.04
N GLY A 145 -30.15 0.65 26.19
CA GLY A 145 -29.14 1.70 26.33
C GLY A 145 -27.75 1.34 25.79
N LEU A 146 -27.56 0.12 25.30
CA LEU A 146 -26.33 -0.33 24.63
C LEU A 146 -26.53 -0.33 23.11
N TYR A 147 -25.64 0.37 22.42
CA TYR A 147 -25.55 0.37 20.97
C TYR A 147 -24.39 -0.52 20.53
N LYS A 148 -24.65 -1.49 19.66
CA LYS A 148 -23.63 -2.38 19.07
C LYS A 148 -23.54 -2.14 17.58
N VAL A 149 -22.31 -1.98 17.07
CA VAL A 149 -22.03 -1.79 15.65
C VAL A 149 -21.03 -2.84 15.18
N ASN A 150 -21.41 -3.61 14.18
CA ASN A 150 -20.52 -4.54 13.50
C ASN A 150 -20.01 -3.89 12.22
N MET A 151 -18.69 -3.71 12.13
CA MET A 151 -18.03 -3.17 10.95
C MET A 151 -17.21 -4.24 10.24
N GLU A 152 -17.08 -4.06 8.94
CA GLU A 152 -16.30 -4.87 8.04
C GLU A 152 -15.43 -3.98 7.15
N LEU A 153 -14.17 -4.35 6.99
CA LEU A 153 -13.25 -3.75 6.04
C LEU A 153 -12.77 -4.83 5.09
N LYS A 154 -12.91 -4.59 3.79
CA LYS A 154 -12.33 -5.42 2.74
C LYS A 154 -11.06 -4.76 2.22
N ILE A 155 -9.97 -5.50 2.20
CA ILE A 155 -8.68 -5.04 1.69
C ILE A 155 -8.03 -6.12 0.85
N ASP A 156 -7.28 -5.69 -0.14
CA ASP A 156 -6.42 -6.54 -0.95
C ASP A 156 -5.26 -7.05 -0.08
N GLU A 157 -5.12 -8.38 0.06
CA GLU A 157 -4.11 -9.02 0.91
C GLU A 157 -2.70 -8.62 0.50
N ASP A 158 -2.42 -8.57 -0.81
CA ASP A 158 -1.07 -8.31 -1.33
C ASP A 158 -0.63 -6.90 -0.95
N LYS A 159 -1.53 -5.91 -1.10
CA LYS A 159 -1.28 -4.53 -0.68
C LYS A 159 -1.17 -4.36 0.82
N TRP A 160 -2.00 -5.09 1.59
CA TRP A 160 -1.91 -5.02 3.06
C TRP A 160 -0.57 -5.57 3.54
N ARG A 161 -0.11 -6.70 2.99
CA ARG A 161 1.22 -7.25 3.30
C ARG A 161 2.32 -6.25 2.94
N GLU A 162 2.30 -5.66 1.75
CA GLU A 162 3.32 -4.68 1.35
C GLU A 162 3.42 -3.48 2.31
N VAL A 163 2.28 -2.96 2.81
CA VAL A 163 2.26 -1.76 3.66
C VAL A 163 2.57 -2.08 5.13
N PHE A 164 2.25 -3.28 5.62
CA PHE A 164 2.29 -3.62 7.05
C PHE A 164 3.23 -4.78 7.42
N SER A 165 3.79 -5.52 6.46
CA SER A 165 4.86 -6.48 6.74
C SER A 165 6.21 -5.75 6.76
N TYR A 166 6.81 -5.68 7.95
CA TYR A 166 8.19 -5.24 8.16
C TYR A 166 8.98 -6.38 8.79
#